data_AF-A0A2G5BCB1-F1
#
_entry.id   AF-A0A2G5BCB1-F1
#
_cell.length_a   1.000
_cell.length_b   1.000
_cell.length_c   1.000
_cell.angle_alpha   90.00
_cell.angle_beta   90.00
_cell.angle_gamma   90.00
#
_symmetry.space_group_name_H-M   'P 1'
#
loop_
_entity.id
_entity.type
_entity.pdbx_description
1 polymer ?
#
loop_
_entity_poly.entity_id
_entity_poly.type
_entity_poly.pdbx_seq_one_letter_code
_entity_poly.pdbx_strand_id
1 'polypeptide(L)' 'ILRAVPKQRTSHSKKRKRMANKGLKDRQDLSPCPGCGRPKRAAHICRNCYGSIKQKLK' A
#
# COMPACT_ATOMS: atom_id res chain seq x y z
N ILE A 1 38.29 -12.78 11.26
CA ILE A 1 37.26 -11.70 11.25
C ILE A 1 36.09 -12.16 12.11
N LEU A 2 35.79 -11.49 13.23
CA LEU A 2 34.63 -11.80 14.07
C LEU A 2 33.39 -11.07 13.52
N ARG A 3 32.31 -11.81 13.25
CA ARG A 3 31.04 -11.24 12.80
C ARG A 3 30.26 -10.72 14.00
N ALA A 4 29.64 -9.54 13.89
CA ALA A 4 28.72 -9.05 14.90
C ALA A 4 27.50 -9.98 14.98
N VAL A 5 27.26 -10.56 16.16
CA VAL A 5 26.12 -11.44 16.42
C VAL A 5 25.28 -10.86 17.56
N PRO A 6 23.95 -11.02 17.53
CA PRO A 6 23.12 -10.67 18.67
C PRO A 6 23.50 -11.57 19.85
N LYS A 7 23.86 -10.94 20.98
CA LYS A 7 24.30 -11.66 22.18
C LYS A 7 23.18 -12.49 22.83
N GLN A 8 21.92 -12.06 22.70
CA GLN A 8 20.76 -12.68 23.33
C GLN A 8 19.48 -12.57 22.49
N ARG A 9 18.55 -13.49 22.70
CA ARG A 9 17.22 -13.47 22.07
C ARG A 9 16.38 -12.30 22.59
N THR A 10 15.69 -11.59 21.68
CA THR A 10 14.77 -10.51 22.08
C THR A 10 13.53 -11.07 22.77
N SER A 11 13.11 -10.48 23.89
CA SER A 11 11.87 -10.86 24.57
C SER A 11 10.63 -10.54 23.73
N HIS A 12 9.53 -11.24 24.04
CA HIS A 12 8.25 -11.06 23.35
C HIS A 12 7.74 -9.61 23.40
N SER A 13 7.81 -8.96 24.57
CA SER A 13 7.42 -7.56 24.75
C SER A 13 8.26 -6.60 23.89
N LYS A 14 9.59 -6.78 23.85
CA LYS A 14 10.48 -5.95 23.01
C LYS A 14 10.18 -6.12 21.51
N LYS A 15 9.87 -7.35 21.07
CA LYS A 15 9.44 -7.61 19.69
C LYS A 15 8.11 -6.90 19.38
N ARG A 16 7.10 -6.99 20.26
CA ARG A 16 5.78 -6.39 20.08
C ARG A 16 5.85 -4.85 20.01
N LYS A 17 6.57 -4.22 20.93
CA LYS A 17 6.77 -2.75 20.95
C LYS A 17 7.38 -2.24 19.64
N ARG A 18 8.35 -2.96 19.08
CA ARG A 18 8.98 -2.61 17.79
C ARG A 18 8.04 -2.76 16.59
N MET A 19 7.06 -3.66 16.65
CA MET A 19 6.09 -3.89 15.57
C MET A 19 4.86 -2.97 15.65
N ALA A 20 4.57 -2.41 16.83
CA ALA A 20 3.38 -1.59 17.06
C ALA A 20 3.30 -0.37 16.13
N ASN A 21 4.43 0.24 15.79
CA ASN A 21 4.47 1.46 14.99
C ASN A 21 4.44 1.23 13.46
N LYS A 22 4.23 -0.01 13.01
CA LYS A 22 4.30 -0.41 11.60
C LYS A 22 2.94 -0.75 10.99
N GLY A 23 1.86 -0.18 11.52
CA GLY A 23 0.51 -0.38 11.00
C GLY A 23 0.33 0.17 9.59
N LEU A 24 -0.62 -0.40 8.84
CA LEU A 24 -1.00 0.13 7.53
C LEU A 24 -1.67 1.49 7.73
N LYS A 25 -1.22 2.50 6.97
CA LYS A 25 -1.85 3.83 6.98
C LYS A 25 -3.07 3.82 6.06
N ASP A 26 -4.16 4.40 6.55
CA ASP A 26 -5.37 4.57 5.76
C ASP A 26 -5.14 5.52 4.58
N ARG A 27 -5.78 5.19 3.47
CA ARG A 27 -5.67 5.92 2.20
C ARG A 27 -6.86 6.84 2.05
N GLN A 28 -6.60 8.16 2.06
CA GLN A 28 -7.61 9.19 1.82
C GLN A 28 -7.57 9.74 0.38
N ASP A 29 -6.64 9.23 -0.44
CA ASP A 29 -6.39 9.63 -1.81
C ASP A 29 -7.34 8.95 -2.83
N LEU A 30 -8.51 8.48 -2.39
CA LEU A 30 -9.51 7.85 -3.24
C LEU A 30 -10.60 8.86 -3.60
N SER A 31 -10.75 9.16 -4.89
CA SER A 31 -11.80 10.02 -5.42
C SER A 31 -12.71 9.23 -6.37
N PRO A 32 -13.99 9.60 -6.54
CA PRO A 32 -14.83 9.00 -7.58
C PRO A 32 -14.30 9.35 -8.98
N CYS A 33 -14.48 8.44 -9.93
CA CYS A 33 -14.16 8.67 -11.33
C CYS A 33 -15.30 9.43 -12.04
N PRO A 34 -15.02 10.50 -12.81
CA PRO A 34 -16.06 11.25 -13.51
C PRO A 34 -16.74 10.48 -14.64
N GLY A 35 -16.10 9.45 -15.21
CA GLY A 35 -16.67 8.66 -16.31
C GLY A 35 -17.51 7.46 -15.87
N CYS A 36 -17.07 6.73 -14.84
CA CYS A 36 -17.71 5.48 -14.43
C CYS A 36 -18.19 5.45 -12.96
N GLY A 37 -17.99 6.53 -12.20
CA GLY A 37 -18.36 6.62 -10.78
C GLY A 37 -17.53 5.77 -9.81
N ARG A 38 -16.74 4.81 -10.31
CA ARG A 38 -15.91 3.92 -9.47
C ARG A 38 -14.78 4.67 -8.76
N PRO A 39 -14.34 4.22 -7.57
CA PRO A 39 -13.22 4.84 -6.87
C PRO A 39 -11.94 4.71 -7.70
N LYS A 40 -11.23 5.82 -7.85
CA LYS A 40 -9.91 5.92 -8.47
C LYS A 40 -8.96 6.64 -7.52
N ARG A 41 -7.66 6.48 -7.72
CA ARG A 41 -6.68 7.27 -6.99
C ARG A 41 -6.69 8.72 -7.50
N ALA A 42 -6.55 9.68 -6.60
CA ALA A 42 -6.37 11.09 -6.91
C ALA A 42 -5.16 11.27 -7.86
N ALA A 43 -5.26 12.18 -8.83
CA ALA A 43 -4.27 12.40 -9.89
C ALA A 43 -3.93 11.19 -10.81
N HIS A 44 -4.66 10.07 -10.73
CA HIS A 44 -4.52 8.96 -11.66
C HIS A 44 -5.72 8.78 -12.58
N ILE A 45 -5.46 8.20 -13.76
CA ILE A 45 -6.47 7.74 -14.71
C ILE A 45 -7.20 6.53 -14.12
N CYS A 46 -8.52 6.44 -14.34
CA CYS A 46 -9.29 5.29 -13.91
C CYS A 46 -8.90 4.04 -14.71
N ARG A 47 -8.51 2.98 -13.99
CA ARG A 47 -8.12 1.69 -14.59
C ARG A 47 -9.24 1.06 -15.43
N ASN A 48 -10.48 1.18 -14.97
CA ASN A 48 -11.63 0.61 -15.67
C ASN A 48 -11.93 1.36 -16.97
N CYS A 49 -12.05 2.69 -16.92
CA CYS A 49 -12.27 3.49 -18.13
C CYS A 49 -11.15 3.29 -19.15
N TYR A 50 -9.89 3.29 -18.71
CA TYR A 50 -8.75 3.06 -19.59
C TYR A 50 -8.79 1.65 -20.22
N GLY A 51 -9.14 0.62 -19.45
CA GLY A 51 -9.30 -0.74 -19.96
C GLY A 51 -10.37 -0.85 -21.05
N SER A 52 -11.54 -0.27 -20.82
CA SER A 52 -12.64 -0.25 -21.80
C SER A 52 -12.26 0.50 -23.07
N ILE A 53 -11.59 1.66 -22.94
CA ILE A 53 -11.13 2.44 -24.09
C ILE A 53 -10.09 1.65 -24.90
N LYS A 54 -9.11 1.04 -24.22
CA LYS A 54 -8.06 0.24 -24.87
C LYS A 54 -8.63 -0.97 -25.62
N GLN A 55 -9.68 -1.61 -25.11
CA GLN A 55 -10.35 -2.71 -25.79
C GLN A 55 -11.09 -2.26 -27.06
N LYS A 56 -11.74 -1.08 -27.02
CA LYS A 56 -12.46 -0.54 -28.18
C LYS A 56 -11.54 -0.01 -29.29
N LEU A 57 -10.32 0.40 -28.93
CA LEU A 57 -9.30 0.90 -29.85
C LEU A 57 -8.49 -0.22 -30.53
N LYS A 58 -8.69 -1.47 -30.12
CA LYS A 58 -8.03 -2.64 -30.69
C LYS A 58 -8.96 -3.29 -31.70
#